data_AF-A0A167HC20-F1
#
_entry.id   AF-A0A167HC20-F1
#
_cell.length_a   1.000
_cell.length_b   1.000
_cell.length_c   1.000
_cell.angle_alpha   90.00
_cell.angle_beta   90.00
_cell.angle_gamma   90.00
#
_symmetry.space_group_name_H-M   'P 1'
#
loop_
_entity.id
_entity.type
_entity.pdbx_description
1 polymer ?
#
loop_
_entity_poly.entity_id
_entity_poly.type
_entity_poly.pdbx_seq_one_letter_code
_entity_poly.pdbx_strand_id
1 'polypeptide(L)'
;MRDLKMKSLRSQSRFLRPLVLAVLALTAGSALAQPQTGASAPAIGGGSPGEERLRQELRALMLDLAASGALARTGDVALEIDEPARRVNDLGLLVDSSSADRARDGLRVLAVTPGGTAERLGVRGGDLLVSVNAQSLASLGADASGQAQAARVLRDNVSAVPDGDALKLGVRRNDRTFAVSGPVASVHVPAVRLTVGAAANAGGGTSSACGRISVFGDAPRSQDLHAAKLITVDGRLPGPTDAAAFRLDPGEHTLTVSEGIESRYLSFNERLRNAQSNRYKTLTVRVEPGTTYFLAARLNKDKVSEWKDGAYWDPVIWKEVAESCR
;
A
#
# COMPACT_ATOMS: atom_id res chain seq x y z
N MET A 1 39.29 -31.24 -46.70
CA MET A 1 40.11 -30.68 -47.78
C MET A 1 39.68 -29.24 -48.02
N ARG A 2 40.62 -28.31 -47.77
CA ARG A 2 40.74 -26.92 -48.27
C ARG A 2 39.63 -25.95 -47.84
N ASP A 3 39.86 -25.12 -46.83
CA ASP A 3 40.61 -23.85 -46.87
C ASP A 3 40.05 -22.85 -47.88
N LEU A 4 39.48 -21.75 -47.37
CA LEU A 4 39.62 -20.46 -48.02
C LEU A 4 39.75 -19.32 -46.99
N LYS A 5 40.92 -18.70 -47.09
CA LYS A 5 41.54 -17.65 -46.28
C LYS A 5 41.06 -16.25 -46.69
N MET A 6 41.08 -15.36 -45.69
CA MET A 6 41.61 -13.98 -45.66
C MET A 6 41.06 -12.87 -46.59
N LYS A 7 40.71 -11.75 -45.94
CA LYS A 7 41.27 -10.37 -46.07
C LYS A 7 40.54 -9.53 -45.00
N SER A 8 41.11 -9.04 -43.89
CA SER A 8 42.25 -8.15 -43.64
C SER A 8 42.29 -6.87 -44.48
N LEU A 9 42.05 -5.73 -43.81
CA LEU A 9 42.69 -4.40 -43.94
C LEU A 9 42.15 -3.55 -42.76
N ARG A 10 42.99 -3.21 -41.75
CA ARG A 10 43.77 -1.94 -41.62
C ARG A 10 42.86 -0.74 -41.31
N SER A 11 43.15 0.23 -40.42
CA SER A 11 44.41 0.64 -39.80
C SER A 11 44.17 1.94 -38.99
N GLN A 12 44.79 2.04 -37.80
CA GLN A 12 45.43 3.24 -37.20
C GLN A 12 44.58 4.50 -36.89
N SER A 13 44.90 5.39 -35.94
CA SER A 13 45.89 5.47 -34.86
C SER A 13 45.64 6.76 -34.06
N ARG A 14 45.90 6.68 -32.75
CA ARG A 14 46.33 7.69 -31.77
C ARG A 14 46.73 9.09 -32.30
N PHE A 15 46.36 10.14 -31.57
CA PHE A 15 47.24 11.30 -31.33
C PHE A 15 47.03 11.90 -29.92
N LEU A 16 48.15 12.31 -29.32
CA LEU A 16 48.36 12.85 -27.96
C LEU A 16 48.76 14.34 -28.06
N ARG A 17 48.21 15.19 -27.15
CA ARG A 17 48.80 16.40 -26.47
C ARG A 17 49.35 17.57 -27.34
N PRO A 18 49.81 18.75 -26.83
CA PRO A 18 49.82 19.35 -25.46
C PRO A 18 49.45 20.88 -25.33
N LEU A 19 49.28 21.34 -24.07
CA LEU A 19 49.84 22.52 -23.37
C LEU A 19 50.01 23.91 -24.07
N VAL A 20 49.45 24.97 -23.47
CA VAL A 20 49.98 26.35 -23.51
C VAL A 20 49.86 27.01 -22.13
N LEU A 21 50.96 27.65 -21.72
CA LEU A 21 51.25 28.37 -20.49
C LEU A 21 51.23 29.89 -20.77
N ALA A 22 50.71 30.74 -19.86
CA ALA A 22 50.94 32.20 -19.89
C ALA A 22 50.81 32.89 -18.49
N VAL A 23 51.90 32.86 -17.74
CA VAL A 23 52.67 33.93 -17.04
C VAL A 23 52.07 35.36 -16.77
N LEU A 24 52.18 35.74 -15.47
CA LEU A 24 52.33 37.04 -14.73
C LEU A 24 51.32 38.22 -14.77
N ALA A 25 50.94 38.70 -13.56
CA ALA A 25 51.39 39.99 -12.98
C ALA A 25 50.99 40.16 -11.49
N LEU A 26 51.90 40.72 -10.67
CA LEU A 26 51.71 41.13 -9.26
C LEU A 26 51.12 42.54 -9.16
N THR A 27 50.20 42.77 -8.22
CA THR A 27 50.09 44.04 -7.46
C THR A 27 49.54 43.77 -6.05
N ALA A 28 50.15 44.42 -5.07
CA ALA A 28 49.82 44.38 -3.65
C ALA A 28 48.66 45.30 -3.27
N GLY A 29 47.98 45.01 -2.15
CA GLY A 29 47.39 46.03 -1.29
C GLY A 29 45.91 45.85 -0.92
N SER A 30 45.69 45.78 0.40
CA SER A 30 44.48 46.15 1.16
C SER A 30 43.50 45.04 1.51
N ALA A 31 43.38 44.86 2.83
CA ALA A 31 42.37 44.09 3.51
C ALA A 31 40.94 44.55 3.16
N LEU A 32 40.00 43.61 3.12
CA LEU A 32 38.68 43.60 3.77
C LEU A 32 37.84 42.43 3.24
N ALA A 33 37.06 41.83 4.16
CA ALA A 33 35.99 40.86 3.93
C ALA A 33 36.39 39.45 3.41
N GLN A 34 36.42 38.49 4.33
CA GLN A 34 36.18 37.09 3.98
C GLN A 34 34.78 36.97 3.36
N PRO A 35 34.62 36.49 2.12
CA PRO A 35 33.32 36.03 1.66
C PRO A 35 33.03 34.77 2.46
N GLN A 36 32.11 34.88 3.43
CA GLN A 36 31.38 33.71 3.90
C GLN A 36 30.61 33.18 2.70
N THR A 37 31.22 32.28 1.95
CA THR A 37 30.49 31.35 1.10
C THR A 37 29.76 30.41 2.05
N GLY A 38 28.62 30.90 2.55
CA GLY A 38 27.53 30.04 2.97
C GLY A 38 27.20 29.20 1.75
N ALA A 39 27.76 27.99 1.71
CA ALA A 39 27.24 26.94 0.88
C ALA A 39 25.81 26.72 1.36
N SER A 40 24.88 27.39 0.69
CA SER A 40 23.47 27.07 0.78
C SER A 40 23.36 25.62 0.42
N ALA A 41 23.18 24.76 1.43
CA ALA A 41 22.82 23.38 1.20
C ALA A 41 21.64 23.37 0.21
N PRO A 42 21.63 22.46 -0.79
CA PRO A 42 20.50 22.38 -1.69
C PRO A 42 19.26 22.18 -0.83
N ALA A 43 18.29 23.10 -0.97
CA ALA A 43 16.99 22.93 -0.36
C ALA A 43 16.48 21.55 -0.76
N ILE A 44 16.27 20.68 0.23
CA ILE A 44 15.57 19.40 0.06
C ILE A 44 14.09 19.74 -0.14
N GLY A 45 13.79 20.38 -1.26
CA GLY A 45 12.46 20.80 -1.69
C GLY A 45 12.16 20.07 -2.98
N GLY A 46 11.61 18.87 -2.87
CA GLY A 46 11.29 18.06 -4.03
C GLY A 46 10.67 16.75 -3.64
N GLY A 47 9.53 16.79 -2.93
CA GLY A 47 8.61 15.66 -2.99
C GLY A 47 8.31 15.35 -4.45
N SER A 48 8.10 14.08 -4.78
CA SER A 48 7.78 13.70 -6.16
C SER A 48 6.56 14.51 -6.66
N PRO A 49 6.38 14.77 -7.96
CA PRO A 49 5.20 15.47 -8.48
C PRO A 49 3.88 14.85 -7.98
N GLY A 50 3.86 13.53 -7.76
CA GLY A 50 2.72 12.82 -7.17
C GLY A 50 2.51 13.14 -5.69
N GLU A 51 3.57 13.30 -4.91
CA GLU A 51 3.49 13.67 -3.49
C GLU A 51 2.95 15.09 -3.30
N GLU A 52 3.39 16.04 -4.12
CA GLU A 52 2.90 17.42 -4.04
C GLU A 52 1.43 17.51 -4.45
N ARG A 53 1.04 16.77 -5.50
CA ARG A 53 -0.37 16.65 -5.89
C ARG A 53 -1.22 16.03 -4.79
N LEU A 54 -0.77 14.94 -4.18
CA LEU A 54 -1.47 14.28 -3.08
C LEU A 54 -1.62 15.22 -1.88
N ARG A 55 -0.57 15.98 -1.54
CA ARG A 55 -0.61 16.98 -0.46
C ARG A 55 -1.63 18.08 -0.75
N GLN A 56 -1.74 18.53 -2.00
CA GLN A 56 -2.72 19.54 -2.40
C GLN A 56 -4.16 18.99 -2.34
N GLU A 57 -4.38 17.79 -2.85
CA GLU A 57 -5.70 17.13 -2.80
C GLU A 57 -6.13 16.86 -1.34
N LEU A 58 -5.23 16.36 -0.48
CA LEU A 58 -5.51 16.15 0.94
C LEU A 58 -5.85 17.47 1.66
N ARG A 59 -5.15 18.56 1.37
CA ARG A 59 -5.48 19.88 1.95
C ARG A 59 -6.88 20.34 1.56
N ALA A 60 -7.24 20.20 0.29
CA ALA A 60 -8.58 20.57 -0.19
C ALA A 60 -9.66 19.72 0.50
N LEU A 61 -9.43 18.40 0.61
CA LEU A 61 -10.34 17.49 1.31
C LEU A 61 -10.48 17.83 2.80
N MET A 62 -9.39 18.15 3.50
CA MET A 62 -9.46 18.55 4.92
C MET A 62 -10.25 19.84 5.12
N LEU A 63 -10.13 20.81 4.22
CA LEU A 63 -10.93 22.04 4.25
C LEU A 63 -12.42 21.76 4.03
N ASP A 64 -12.75 20.86 3.09
CA ASP A 64 -14.13 20.45 2.83
C ASP A 64 -14.74 19.68 4.02
N LEU A 65 -13.97 18.76 4.63
CA LEU A 65 -14.36 18.03 5.84
C LEU A 65 -14.54 18.97 7.05
N ALA A 66 -13.71 20.02 7.15
CA ALA A 66 -13.89 21.05 8.18
C ALA A 66 -15.15 21.89 7.92
N ALA A 67 -15.39 22.30 6.67
CA ALA A 67 -16.55 23.11 6.29
C ALA A 67 -17.87 22.36 6.45
N SER A 68 -17.90 21.06 6.13
CA SER A 68 -19.04 20.17 6.37
C SER A 68 -19.26 19.82 7.84
N GLY A 69 -18.31 20.15 8.72
CA GLY A 69 -18.36 19.81 10.15
C GLY A 69 -18.05 18.35 10.46
N ALA A 70 -17.54 17.60 9.49
CA ALA A 70 -17.10 16.21 9.67
C ALA A 70 -15.85 16.11 10.56
N LEU A 71 -14.99 17.14 10.57
CA LEU A 71 -13.92 17.28 11.55
C LEU A 71 -14.50 17.97 12.80
N ALA A 72 -14.49 17.29 13.94
CA ALA A 72 -15.03 17.78 15.20
C ALA A 72 -14.53 19.21 15.49
N ARG A 73 -15.45 20.11 15.85
CA ARG A 73 -15.18 21.53 16.13
C ARG A 73 -14.29 21.76 17.36
N THR A 74 -14.06 20.71 18.15
CA THR A 74 -13.40 20.72 19.45
C THR A 74 -12.25 19.72 19.45
N GLY A 75 -11.01 20.18 19.19
CA GLY A 75 -9.72 19.66 19.67
C GLY A 75 -9.30 18.20 19.44
N ASP A 76 -10.24 17.25 19.50
CA ASP A 76 -10.05 15.80 19.53
C ASP A 76 -10.58 15.20 18.21
N VAL A 77 -10.00 15.63 17.08
CA VAL A 77 -10.21 14.91 15.83
C VAL A 77 -9.29 13.69 15.88
N ALA A 78 -9.84 12.49 16.01
CA ALA A 78 -9.07 11.26 15.81
C ALA A 78 -9.73 10.51 14.65
N LEU A 79 -9.24 10.76 13.43
CA LEU A 79 -9.68 10.04 12.25
C LEU A 79 -8.53 9.15 11.78
N GLU A 80 -8.73 7.84 11.86
CA GLU A 80 -7.86 6.84 11.23
C GLU A 80 -8.59 6.23 10.02
N ILE A 81 -7.95 6.29 8.86
CA ILE A 81 -8.38 5.59 7.65
C ILE A 81 -7.33 4.53 7.36
N ASP A 82 -7.74 3.27 7.36
CA ASP A 82 -6.90 2.14 6.95
C ASP A 82 -7.53 1.49 5.71
N GLU A 83 -6.84 1.62 4.59
CA GLU A 83 -7.23 1.02 3.32
C GLU A 83 -6.20 -0.05 2.93
N PRO A 84 -6.62 -1.32 2.76
CA PRO A 84 -5.69 -2.37 2.35
C PRO A 84 -5.24 -2.17 0.90
N ALA A 85 -4.07 -2.73 0.58
CA ALA A 85 -3.60 -2.77 -0.80
C ALA A 85 -4.62 -3.54 -1.65
N ARG A 86 -5.10 -2.91 -2.72
CA ARG A 86 -6.10 -3.51 -3.60
C ARG A 86 -5.76 -3.29 -5.05
N ARG A 87 -6.06 -4.30 -5.85
CA ARG A 87 -5.96 -4.24 -7.30
C ARG A 87 -7.30 -3.79 -7.87
N VAL A 88 -7.25 -2.82 -8.77
CA VAL A 88 -8.43 -2.35 -9.49
C VAL A 88 -8.20 -2.52 -10.98
N ASN A 89 -9.06 -3.32 -11.60
CA ASN A 89 -9.12 -3.44 -13.04
C ASN A 89 -10.09 -2.38 -13.55
N ASP A 90 -9.57 -1.36 -14.23
CA ASP A 90 -10.39 -0.31 -14.82
C ASP A 90 -10.39 -0.43 -16.35
N LEU A 91 -11.60 -0.50 -16.92
CA LEU A 91 -11.77 -0.48 -18.37
C LEU A 91 -11.74 0.93 -18.95
N GLY A 92 -12.04 1.96 -18.15
CA GLY A 92 -12.27 3.30 -18.65
C GLY A 92 -13.55 3.38 -19.49
N LEU A 93 -14.63 2.72 -19.06
CA LEU A 93 -15.93 2.74 -19.73
C LEU A 93 -16.99 3.38 -18.83
N LEU A 94 -17.70 4.36 -19.40
CA LEU A 94 -18.96 4.84 -18.85
C LEU A 94 -20.11 4.19 -19.62
N VAL A 95 -20.99 3.48 -18.92
CA VAL A 95 -22.12 2.76 -19.52
C VAL A 95 -23.46 3.23 -18.95
N ASP A 96 -24.51 3.17 -19.76
CA ASP A 96 -25.88 3.42 -19.32
C ASP A 96 -26.41 2.16 -18.60
N SER A 97 -26.43 2.22 -17.26
CA SER A 97 -26.95 1.16 -16.40
C SER A 97 -28.24 1.55 -15.66
N SER A 98 -28.86 2.68 -16.02
CA SER A 98 -29.88 3.34 -15.18
C SER A 98 -31.14 2.49 -14.96
N SER A 99 -31.45 1.60 -15.90
CA SER A 99 -32.58 0.68 -15.80
C SER A 99 -32.38 -0.58 -16.67
N ALA A 100 -33.08 -1.65 -16.30
CA ALA A 100 -33.07 -2.89 -17.07
C ALA A 100 -33.61 -2.74 -18.50
N ASP A 101 -34.61 -1.88 -18.72
CA ASP A 101 -35.18 -1.65 -20.05
C ASP A 101 -34.13 -1.06 -21.00
N ARG A 102 -33.31 -0.12 -20.50
CA ARG A 102 -32.22 0.48 -21.29
C ARG A 102 -31.09 -0.52 -21.55
N ALA A 103 -30.90 -1.48 -20.66
CA ALA A 103 -29.90 -2.52 -20.78
C ALA A 103 -30.43 -3.83 -21.39
N ARG A 104 -31.67 -3.86 -21.90
CA ARG A 104 -32.33 -5.09 -22.39
C ARG A 104 -31.48 -5.82 -23.43
N ASP A 105 -30.90 -5.08 -24.36
CA ASP A 105 -30.10 -5.65 -25.45
C ASP A 105 -28.58 -5.60 -25.16
N GLY A 106 -28.17 -5.18 -23.97
CA GLY A 106 -26.78 -4.92 -23.57
C GLY A 106 -26.56 -3.52 -23.01
N LEU A 107 -25.33 -3.21 -22.60
CA LEU A 107 -24.99 -1.91 -22.00
C LEU A 107 -24.52 -0.91 -23.04
N ARG A 108 -25.18 0.25 -23.13
CA ARG A 108 -24.76 1.32 -24.05
C ARG A 108 -23.54 2.05 -23.49
N VAL A 109 -22.49 2.18 -24.28
CA VAL A 109 -21.30 2.96 -23.95
C VAL A 109 -21.60 4.44 -24.17
N LEU A 110 -21.55 5.21 -23.09
CA LEU A 110 -21.73 6.66 -23.08
C LEU A 110 -20.42 7.37 -23.38
N ALA A 111 -19.33 6.91 -22.77
CA ALA A 111 -18.00 7.49 -22.95
C ALA A 111 -16.90 6.44 -22.74
N VAL A 112 -15.74 6.73 -23.32
CA VAL A 112 -14.51 5.95 -23.16
C VAL A 112 -13.43 6.90 -22.65
N THR A 113 -12.72 6.51 -21.59
CA THR A 113 -11.59 7.30 -21.05
C THR A 113 -10.40 7.23 -22.01
N PRO A 114 -9.86 8.37 -22.48
CA PRO A 114 -8.67 8.40 -23.33
C PRO A 114 -7.47 7.71 -22.68
N GLY A 115 -6.74 6.92 -23.45
CA GLY A 115 -5.63 6.09 -22.98
C GLY A 115 -6.05 4.89 -22.12
N GLY A 116 -7.36 4.66 -21.92
CA GLY A 116 -7.90 3.55 -21.13
C GLY A 116 -7.87 2.20 -21.85
N THR A 117 -8.17 1.12 -21.13
CA THR A 117 -8.19 -0.25 -21.68
C THR A 117 -9.21 -0.38 -22.80
N ALA A 118 -10.42 0.15 -22.64
CA ALA A 118 -11.46 0.04 -23.63
C ALA A 118 -11.16 0.78 -24.94
N GLU A 119 -10.48 1.94 -24.87
CA GLU A 119 -10.02 2.65 -26.07
C GLU A 119 -8.98 1.81 -26.83
N ARG A 120 -8.03 1.21 -26.12
CA ARG A 120 -7.02 0.30 -26.72
C ARG A 120 -7.66 -0.94 -27.35
N LEU A 121 -8.76 -1.43 -26.78
CA LEU A 121 -9.58 -2.51 -27.36
C LEU A 121 -10.42 -2.05 -28.56
N GLY A 122 -10.49 -0.74 -28.84
CA GLY A 122 -11.24 -0.17 -29.95
C GLY A 122 -12.72 0.03 -29.68
N VAL A 123 -13.15 -0.03 -28.41
CA VAL A 123 -14.50 0.37 -27.98
C VAL A 123 -14.64 1.88 -28.11
N ARG A 124 -15.83 2.35 -28.51
CA ARG A 124 -16.13 3.77 -28.76
C ARG A 124 -17.44 4.17 -28.09
N GLY A 125 -17.59 5.48 -27.84
CA GLY A 125 -18.89 6.04 -27.45
C GLY A 125 -19.96 5.70 -28.48
N GLY A 126 -21.15 5.32 -28.00
CA GLY A 126 -22.27 4.87 -28.83
C GLY A 126 -22.33 3.36 -29.09
N ASP A 127 -21.27 2.62 -28.78
CA ASP A 127 -21.26 1.16 -28.87
C ASP A 127 -22.27 0.53 -27.90
N LEU A 128 -22.72 -0.69 -28.21
CA LEU A 128 -23.51 -1.51 -27.31
C LEU A 128 -22.72 -2.76 -26.92
N LEU A 129 -22.42 -2.92 -25.64
CA LEU A 129 -21.77 -4.11 -25.09
C LEU A 129 -22.81 -5.22 -24.92
N VAL A 130 -22.66 -6.29 -25.70
CA VAL A 130 -23.61 -7.41 -25.73
C VAL A 130 -23.09 -8.63 -24.96
N SER A 131 -21.77 -8.73 -24.75
CA SER A 131 -21.17 -9.78 -23.93
C SER A 131 -19.85 -9.36 -23.29
N VAL A 132 -19.50 -10.03 -22.21
CA VAL A 132 -18.19 -9.98 -21.56
C VAL A 132 -17.71 -11.41 -21.35
N ASN A 133 -16.52 -11.73 -21.85
CA ASN A 133 -16.01 -13.09 -21.94
C ASN A 133 -17.04 -14.03 -22.60
N ALA A 134 -17.45 -15.08 -21.92
CA ALA A 134 -18.49 -16.00 -22.38
C ALA A 134 -19.90 -15.65 -21.88
N GLN A 135 -20.06 -14.56 -21.12
CA GLN A 135 -21.33 -14.17 -20.52
C GLN A 135 -22.05 -13.10 -21.33
N SER A 136 -23.33 -13.34 -21.61
CA SER A 136 -24.23 -12.37 -22.23
C SER A 136 -24.53 -11.23 -21.26
N LEU A 137 -24.58 -10.00 -21.78
CA LEU A 137 -25.02 -8.81 -21.06
C LEU A 137 -26.47 -8.42 -21.39
N ALA A 138 -27.11 -9.12 -22.33
CA ALA A 138 -28.49 -8.89 -22.71
C ALA A 138 -29.47 -9.64 -21.80
N SER A 139 -30.65 -9.05 -21.59
CA SER A 139 -31.82 -9.66 -20.94
C SER A 139 -31.58 -10.15 -19.51
N LEU A 140 -30.69 -9.49 -18.75
CA LEU A 140 -30.39 -9.83 -17.36
C LEU A 140 -31.36 -9.20 -16.34
N GLY A 141 -32.24 -8.29 -16.77
CA GLY A 141 -33.21 -7.66 -15.90
C GLY A 141 -32.61 -6.66 -14.90
N ALA A 142 -33.40 -6.34 -13.88
CA ALA A 142 -33.06 -5.35 -12.84
C ALA A 142 -32.63 -6.04 -11.54
N ASP A 143 -31.75 -5.39 -10.77
CA ASP A 143 -31.52 -5.77 -9.39
C ASP A 143 -32.60 -5.18 -8.46
N ALA A 144 -32.45 -5.40 -7.14
CA ALA A 144 -33.41 -4.95 -6.14
C ALA A 144 -33.61 -3.43 -6.08
N SER A 145 -32.68 -2.63 -6.62
CA SER A 145 -32.78 -1.17 -6.70
C SER A 145 -33.22 -0.67 -8.09
N GLY A 146 -33.60 -1.57 -9.00
CA GLY A 146 -34.06 -1.23 -10.35
C GLY A 146 -32.92 -1.01 -11.35
N GLN A 147 -31.66 -1.19 -10.96
CA GLN A 147 -30.50 -0.99 -11.82
C GLN A 147 -30.27 -2.21 -12.73
N ALA A 148 -29.67 -1.98 -13.91
CA ALA A 148 -29.38 -3.07 -14.84
C ALA A 148 -28.39 -4.09 -14.26
N GLN A 149 -28.81 -5.35 -14.11
CA GLN A 149 -27.92 -6.43 -13.64
C GLN A 149 -26.70 -6.63 -14.56
N ALA A 150 -26.84 -6.30 -15.84
CA ALA A 150 -25.75 -6.33 -16.81
C ALA A 150 -24.51 -5.54 -16.35
N ALA A 151 -24.69 -4.41 -15.67
CA ALA A 151 -23.58 -3.59 -15.18
C ALA A 151 -22.79 -4.31 -14.07
N ARG A 152 -23.48 -5.07 -13.22
CA ARG A 152 -22.86 -5.90 -12.18
C ARG A 152 -22.09 -7.06 -12.81
N VAL A 153 -22.71 -7.79 -13.73
CA VAL A 153 -22.06 -8.88 -14.47
C VAL A 153 -20.80 -8.39 -15.19
N LEU A 154 -20.87 -7.25 -15.88
CA LEU A 154 -19.71 -6.64 -16.51
C LEU A 154 -18.59 -6.37 -15.49
N ARG A 155 -18.91 -5.69 -14.38
CA ARG A 155 -17.93 -5.34 -13.34
C ARG A 155 -17.27 -6.57 -12.73
N ASP A 156 -18.06 -7.59 -12.38
CA ASP A 156 -17.57 -8.81 -11.74
C ASP A 156 -16.65 -9.62 -12.67
N ASN A 157 -16.97 -9.65 -13.97
CA ASN A 157 -16.10 -10.32 -14.95
C ASN A 157 -14.78 -9.57 -15.13
N VAL A 158 -14.83 -8.24 -15.13
CA VAL A 158 -13.64 -7.40 -15.32
C VAL A 158 -12.71 -7.50 -14.11
N SER A 159 -13.26 -7.46 -12.89
CA SER A 159 -12.48 -7.58 -11.65
C SER A 159 -11.86 -8.97 -11.47
N ALA A 160 -12.48 -10.01 -12.04
CA ALA A 160 -11.98 -11.37 -11.98
C ALA A 160 -10.83 -11.67 -12.98
N VAL A 161 -10.58 -10.80 -13.97
CA VAL A 161 -9.49 -11.02 -14.94
C VAL A 161 -8.12 -10.80 -14.28
N PRO A 162 -7.18 -11.76 -14.35
CA PRO A 162 -5.81 -11.56 -13.88
C PRO A 162 -5.05 -10.48 -14.67
N ASP A 163 -3.95 -9.99 -14.12
CA ASP A 163 -3.16 -8.93 -14.77
C ASP A 163 -2.51 -9.44 -16.05
N GLY A 164 -2.68 -8.67 -17.12
CA GLY A 164 -2.17 -9.03 -18.43
C GLY A 164 -2.98 -10.11 -19.16
N ASP A 165 -3.98 -10.71 -18.51
CA ASP A 165 -4.88 -11.66 -19.16
C ASP A 165 -5.86 -10.93 -20.09
N ALA A 166 -6.28 -11.64 -21.12
CA ALA A 166 -7.14 -11.11 -22.16
C ALA A 166 -8.60 -11.04 -21.69
N LEU A 167 -9.17 -9.84 -21.63
CA LEU A 167 -10.60 -9.65 -21.58
C LEU A 167 -11.17 -9.76 -22.99
N LYS A 168 -12.34 -10.39 -23.14
CA LYS A 168 -13.10 -10.42 -24.40
C LYS A 168 -14.38 -9.63 -24.21
N LEU A 169 -14.72 -8.75 -25.16
CA LEU A 169 -15.98 -8.01 -25.16
C LEU A 169 -16.68 -8.23 -26.49
N GLY A 170 -17.96 -8.55 -26.45
CA GLY A 170 -18.84 -8.49 -27.61
C GLY A 170 -19.40 -7.08 -27.74
N VAL A 171 -19.16 -6.45 -28.88
CA VAL A 171 -19.54 -5.06 -29.15
C VAL A 171 -20.41 -5.01 -30.39
N ARG A 172 -21.52 -4.29 -30.33
CA ARG A 172 -22.38 -3.99 -31.48
C ARG A 172 -22.28 -2.51 -31.84
N ARG A 173 -21.88 -2.22 -33.08
CA ARG A 173 -21.75 -0.87 -33.67
C ARG A 173 -22.42 -0.87 -35.03
N ASN A 174 -23.34 0.07 -35.28
CA ASN A 174 -24.07 0.17 -36.55
C ASN A 174 -24.67 -1.19 -36.99
N ASP A 175 -25.35 -1.87 -36.06
CA ASP A 175 -25.97 -3.20 -36.23
C ASP A 175 -25.03 -4.36 -36.58
N ARG A 176 -23.70 -4.13 -36.52
CA ARG A 176 -22.70 -5.18 -36.68
C ARG A 176 -22.08 -5.55 -35.35
N THR A 177 -22.05 -6.83 -35.05
CA THR A 177 -21.40 -7.37 -33.85
C THR A 177 -19.97 -7.81 -34.18
N PHE A 178 -19.03 -7.41 -33.35
CA PHE A 178 -17.63 -7.86 -33.41
C PHE A 178 -17.13 -8.13 -32.00
N ALA A 179 -16.16 -9.04 -31.89
CA ALA A 179 -15.47 -9.31 -30.64
C ALA A 179 -14.18 -8.49 -30.59
N VAL A 180 -13.96 -7.80 -29.49
CA VAL A 180 -12.67 -7.17 -29.18
C VAL A 180 -12.02 -7.94 -28.04
N SER A 181 -10.69 -8.08 -28.10
CA SER A 181 -9.95 -8.78 -27.05
C SER A 181 -8.56 -8.22 -26.88
N GLY A 182 -8.08 -8.19 -25.64
CA GLY A 182 -6.76 -7.73 -25.30
C GLY A 182 -6.52 -7.67 -23.80
N PRO A 183 -5.26 -7.41 -23.39
CA PRO A 183 -4.87 -7.45 -21.99
C PRO A 183 -5.54 -6.32 -21.19
N VAL A 184 -5.95 -6.64 -19.96
CA VAL A 184 -6.41 -5.62 -19.00
C VAL A 184 -5.22 -5.09 -18.22
N ALA A 185 -5.14 -3.77 -18.12
CA ALA A 185 -4.17 -3.10 -17.25
C ALA A 185 -4.80 -2.87 -15.89
N SER A 186 -4.12 -3.31 -14.85
CA SER A 186 -4.59 -3.21 -13.47
C SER A 186 -3.83 -2.13 -12.74
N VAL A 187 -4.57 -1.31 -12.00
CA VAL A 187 -3.99 -0.29 -11.14
C VAL A 187 -3.82 -0.90 -9.75
N HIS A 188 -2.59 -0.91 -9.25
CA HIS A 188 -2.30 -1.29 -7.88
C HIS A 188 -2.48 -0.07 -6.99
N VAL A 189 -3.51 -0.10 -6.16
CA VAL A 189 -3.69 0.88 -5.08
C VAL A 189 -2.92 0.33 -3.88
N PRO A 190 -1.88 1.04 -3.39
CA PRO A 190 -1.13 0.59 -2.23
C PRO A 190 -1.99 0.62 -0.97
N ALA A 191 -1.56 -0.07 0.08
CA ALA A 191 -2.15 0.12 1.39
C ALA A 191 -1.91 1.56 1.85
N VAL A 192 -2.94 2.21 2.40
CA VAL A 192 -2.86 3.58 2.90
C VAL A 192 -3.33 3.61 4.35
N ARG A 193 -2.53 4.22 5.21
CA ARG A 193 -2.96 4.64 6.54
C ARG A 193 -2.91 6.16 6.64
N LEU A 194 -4.05 6.77 6.95
CA LEU A 194 -4.15 8.21 7.20
C LEU A 194 -4.61 8.42 8.64
N THR A 195 -3.86 9.22 9.41
CA THR A 195 -4.25 9.64 10.76
C THR A 195 -4.40 11.15 10.80
N VAL A 196 -5.55 11.66 11.25
CA VAL A 196 -5.83 13.10 11.39
C VAL A 196 -6.14 13.42 12.84
N GLY A 197 -5.49 14.47 13.35
CA GLY A 197 -5.75 15.10 14.65
C GLY A 197 -5.18 14.41 15.89
N ALA A 198 -4.23 13.49 15.71
CA ALA A 198 -3.18 13.33 16.72
C ALA A 198 -2.36 14.63 16.75
N ALA A 199 -2.59 15.47 17.76
CA ALA A 199 -1.75 16.63 18.03
C ALA A 199 -0.28 16.17 18.04
N ALA A 200 0.50 16.75 17.14
CA ALA A 200 1.88 17.17 17.32
C ALA A 200 2.63 16.60 18.55
N ASN A 201 2.78 15.29 18.63
CA ASN A 201 4.03 14.67 19.04
C ASN A 201 4.86 14.39 17.77
N ALA A 202 4.84 15.36 16.84
CA ALA A 202 6.03 15.71 16.09
C ALA A 202 7.02 16.33 17.08
N GLY A 203 7.52 15.52 18.01
CA GLY A 203 8.85 15.71 18.52
C GLY A 203 9.75 15.59 17.31
N GLY A 204 10.06 16.72 16.68
CA GLY A 204 11.17 16.89 15.75
C GLY A 204 12.47 16.63 16.49
N GLY A 205 12.69 15.37 16.88
CA GLY A 205 13.95 14.84 17.32
C GLY A 205 14.60 14.22 16.10
N THR A 206 15.47 15.01 15.45
CA THR A 206 16.62 14.56 14.66
C THR A 206 16.58 13.09 14.27
N SER A 207 16.01 12.74 13.11
CA SER A 207 16.21 11.45 12.42
C SER A 207 16.63 10.31 13.36
N SER A 208 15.84 10.07 14.41
CA SER A 208 16.17 9.02 15.36
C SER A 208 15.79 7.77 14.63
N ALA A 209 16.83 7.05 14.24
CA ALA A 209 16.77 5.66 13.86
C ALA A 209 15.75 5.03 14.83
N CYS A 210 14.63 4.50 14.34
CA CYS A 210 13.52 4.05 15.20
C CYS A 210 13.19 2.61 14.87
N GLY A 211 12.53 1.87 15.75
CA GLY A 211 11.89 0.63 15.34
C GLY A 211 10.42 0.64 15.69
N ARG A 212 9.74 -0.43 15.27
CA ARG A 212 8.30 -0.57 15.47
C ARG A 212 7.98 -1.98 15.94
N ILE A 213 7.14 -2.11 16.95
CA ILE A 213 6.47 -3.37 17.28
C ILE A 213 5.09 -3.32 16.66
N SER A 214 4.77 -4.28 15.81
CA SER A 214 3.44 -4.45 15.26
C SER A 214 2.77 -5.65 15.88
N VAL A 215 1.58 -5.44 16.44
CA VAL A 215 0.65 -6.53 16.81
C VAL A 215 -0.30 -6.87 15.66
N PHE A 216 -0.15 -6.16 14.54
CA PHE A 216 -0.89 -6.34 13.31
C PHE A 216 -0.14 -7.27 12.36
N GLY A 217 -0.84 -8.24 11.81
CA GLY A 217 -0.31 -9.18 10.82
C GLY A 217 -1.08 -10.49 10.88
N ASP A 218 -1.29 -11.10 9.72
CA ASP A 218 -1.81 -12.47 9.63
C ASP A 218 -0.74 -13.44 10.13
N ALA A 219 -0.58 -13.50 11.46
CA ALA A 219 0.20 -14.53 12.12
C ALA A 219 -0.28 -15.88 11.53
N PRO A 220 0.60 -16.64 10.84
CA PRO A 220 0.14 -17.75 10.04
C PRO A 220 -0.36 -18.86 10.96
N ARG A 221 -1.69 -19.03 10.99
CA ARG A 221 -2.37 -20.03 11.83
C ARG A 221 -1.87 -21.46 11.54
N SER A 222 -1.41 -21.72 10.33
CA SER A 222 -0.79 -23.01 9.95
C SER A 222 0.51 -23.32 10.70
N GLN A 223 1.15 -22.31 11.30
CA GLN A 223 2.37 -22.42 12.11
C GLN A 223 2.09 -22.24 13.60
N ASP A 224 0.83 -22.36 14.02
CA ASP A 224 0.40 -22.18 15.42
C ASP A 224 0.70 -20.80 15.98
N LEU A 225 0.72 -19.79 15.09
CA LEU A 225 0.86 -18.39 15.45
C LEU A 225 -0.51 -17.72 15.41
N HIS A 226 -0.83 -17.00 16.48
CA HIS A 226 -2.10 -16.33 16.70
C HIS A 226 -1.89 -14.85 17.02
N ALA A 227 -2.98 -14.09 17.01
CA ALA A 227 -2.96 -12.69 17.41
C ALA A 227 -2.41 -12.53 18.83
N ALA A 228 -1.65 -11.46 19.05
CA ALA A 228 -1.17 -11.03 20.36
C ALA A 228 -1.62 -9.59 20.61
N LYS A 229 -1.66 -9.19 21.88
CA LYS A 229 -1.88 -7.79 22.27
C LYS A 229 -0.70 -7.31 23.07
N LEU A 230 -0.22 -6.11 22.76
CA LEU A 230 0.82 -5.46 23.53
C LEU A 230 0.17 -4.69 24.68
N ILE A 231 0.57 -5.01 25.90
CA ILE A 231 0.01 -4.43 27.14
C ILE A 231 0.89 -3.27 27.60
N THR A 232 2.20 -3.51 27.73
CA THR A 232 3.18 -2.47 28.08
C THR A 232 4.50 -2.69 27.34
N VAL A 233 5.26 -1.62 27.22
CA VAL A 233 6.68 -1.61 26.84
C VAL A 233 7.44 -0.96 27.99
N ASP A 234 8.43 -1.67 28.54
CA ASP A 234 9.25 -1.21 29.67
C ASP A 234 8.41 -0.75 30.87
N GLY A 235 7.29 -1.47 31.11
CA GLY A 235 6.34 -1.17 32.18
C GLY A 235 5.42 0.02 31.93
N ARG A 236 5.48 0.65 30.75
CA ARG A 236 4.63 1.79 30.36
C ARG A 236 3.63 1.40 29.27
N LEU A 237 2.45 2.04 29.26
CA LEU A 237 1.49 1.86 28.19
C LEU A 237 2.11 2.35 26.86
N PRO A 238 2.08 1.54 25.78
CA PRO A 238 2.84 1.79 24.56
C PRO A 238 2.22 2.85 23.65
N GLY A 239 1.01 3.32 23.97
CA GLY A 239 0.25 4.28 23.17
C GLY A 239 -1.26 4.14 23.41
N PRO A 240 -2.09 4.69 22.51
CA PRO A 240 -3.53 4.46 22.49
C PRO A 240 -3.86 2.97 22.51
N THR A 241 -4.95 2.59 23.17
CA THR A 241 -5.33 1.17 23.38
C THR A 241 -5.74 0.44 22.10
N ASP A 242 -6.06 1.17 21.04
CA ASP A 242 -6.48 0.70 19.71
C ASP A 242 -5.35 0.71 18.68
N ALA A 243 -4.18 1.28 19.01
CA ALA A 243 -3.04 1.28 18.11
C ALA A 243 -2.56 -0.15 17.86
N ALA A 244 -2.36 -0.50 16.59
CA ALA A 244 -1.90 -1.82 16.18
C ALA A 244 -0.38 -1.90 15.91
N ALA A 245 0.30 -0.75 16.00
CA ALA A 245 1.75 -0.67 15.90
C ALA A 245 2.30 0.46 16.76
N PHE A 246 3.46 0.21 17.37
CA PHE A 246 4.02 1.05 18.42
C PHE A 246 5.47 1.40 18.07
N ARG A 247 5.79 2.69 18.05
CA ARG A 247 7.15 3.16 17.79
C ARG A 247 7.99 3.00 19.06
N LEU A 248 9.20 2.49 18.88
CA LEU A 248 10.20 2.36 19.92
C LEU A 248 11.52 3.00 19.46
N ASP A 249 12.29 3.45 20.43
CA ASP A 249 13.68 3.80 20.17
C ASP A 249 14.50 2.52 19.91
N PRO A 250 15.67 2.59 19.25
CA PRO A 250 16.52 1.43 19.10
C PRO A 250 17.14 1.06 20.44
N GLY A 251 17.17 -0.23 20.75
CA GLY A 251 17.67 -0.72 22.02
C GLY A 251 16.93 -1.97 22.50
N GLU A 252 17.24 -2.40 23.72
CA GLU A 252 16.52 -3.50 24.34
C GLU A 252 15.25 -2.98 25.02
N HIS A 253 14.13 -3.63 24.69
CA HIS A 253 12.83 -3.33 25.26
C HIS A 253 12.21 -4.60 25.84
N THR A 254 11.51 -4.46 26.96
CA THR A 254 10.72 -5.52 27.57
C THR A 254 9.24 -5.30 27.28
N LEU A 255 8.68 -6.18 26.46
CA LEU A 255 7.27 -6.17 26.10
C LEU A 255 6.49 -7.00 27.11
N THR A 256 5.39 -6.47 27.63
CA THR A 256 4.36 -7.28 28.30
C THR A 256 3.26 -7.57 27.30
N VAL A 257 2.98 -8.85 27.08
CA VAL A 257 2.14 -9.34 26.00
C VAL A 257 0.99 -10.15 26.58
N SER A 258 -0.20 -10.02 26.01
CA SER A 258 -1.27 -10.98 26.21
C SER A 258 -1.52 -11.76 24.92
N GLU A 259 -1.93 -13.01 25.06
CA GLU A 259 -2.37 -13.78 23.91
C GLU A 259 -3.78 -13.34 23.45
N GLY A 260 -4.05 -13.56 22.17
CA GLY A 260 -5.32 -13.36 21.49
C GLY A 260 -5.76 -14.62 20.75
N ILE A 261 -5.45 -15.79 21.31
CA ILE A 261 -5.78 -17.09 20.71
C ILE A 261 -7.30 -17.28 20.78
N GLU A 262 -7.89 -17.70 19.67
CA GLU A 262 -9.33 -17.93 19.59
C GLU A 262 -9.69 -19.19 20.39
N SER A 263 -10.76 -19.16 21.18
CA SER A 263 -11.11 -20.22 22.14
C SER A 263 -11.27 -21.60 21.50
N ARG A 264 -11.54 -21.68 20.19
CA ARG A 264 -11.61 -22.95 19.44
C ARG A 264 -10.29 -23.74 19.39
N TYR A 265 -9.16 -23.09 19.66
CA TYR A 265 -7.84 -23.73 19.72
C TYR A 265 -7.43 -24.12 21.14
N LEU A 266 -8.23 -23.76 22.15
CA LEU A 266 -7.95 -24.01 23.55
C LEU A 266 -8.86 -25.14 24.06
N SER A 267 -8.31 -26.02 24.91
CA SER A 267 -9.06 -27.13 25.50
C SER A 267 -9.82 -26.74 26.78
N PHE A 268 -9.84 -25.46 27.12
CA PHE A 268 -10.41 -24.93 28.36
C PHE A 268 -11.24 -23.67 28.08
N ASN A 269 -12.17 -23.37 28.99
CA ASN A 269 -13.10 -22.26 28.81
C ASN A 269 -12.50 -20.90 29.24
N GLU A 270 -13.18 -19.84 28.81
CA GLU A 270 -12.79 -18.45 29.05
C GLU A 270 -12.76 -18.08 30.56
N ARG A 271 -13.53 -18.76 31.40
CA ARG A 271 -13.49 -18.55 32.87
C ARG A 271 -12.15 -19.02 33.45
N LEU A 272 -11.67 -20.19 33.05
CA LEU A 272 -10.37 -20.72 33.50
C LEU A 272 -9.21 -19.91 32.93
N ARG A 273 -9.36 -19.40 31.71
CA ARG A 273 -8.39 -18.49 31.07
C ARG A 273 -8.23 -17.18 31.84
N ASN A 274 -9.35 -16.55 32.21
CA ASN A 274 -9.35 -15.24 32.89
C ASN A 274 -9.07 -15.30 34.39
N ALA A 275 -9.16 -16.48 35.02
CA ALA A 275 -8.82 -16.68 36.43
C ALA A 275 -7.30 -16.67 36.70
N GLN A 276 -6.46 -16.64 35.64
CA GLN A 276 -5.01 -16.76 35.76
C GLN A 276 -4.33 -15.45 36.14
N SER A 277 -3.43 -15.51 37.13
CA SER A 277 -2.52 -14.41 37.44
C SER A 277 -1.49 -14.17 36.34
N ASN A 278 -1.08 -15.23 35.62
CA ASN A 278 -0.05 -15.19 34.58
C ASN A 278 -0.63 -15.03 33.15
N ARG A 279 -1.76 -14.33 33.02
CA ARG A 279 -2.39 -14.03 31.73
C ARG A 279 -1.50 -13.22 30.77
N TYR A 280 -0.46 -12.60 31.31
CA TYR A 280 0.52 -11.83 30.58
C TYR A 280 1.90 -12.47 30.70
N LYS A 281 2.65 -12.41 29.61
CA LYS A 281 4.04 -12.86 29.55
C LYS A 281 4.94 -11.74 29.07
N THR A 282 6.20 -11.77 29.49
CA THR A 282 7.21 -10.82 29.02
C THR A 282 7.99 -11.38 27.85
N LEU A 283 8.37 -10.51 26.92
CA LEU A 283 9.28 -10.80 25.82
C LEU A 283 10.30 -9.67 25.71
N THR A 284 11.59 -9.99 25.84
CA THR A 284 12.66 -9.03 25.58
C THR A 284 13.00 -9.05 24.09
N VAL A 285 13.00 -7.87 23.47
CA VAL A 285 13.33 -7.68 22.06
C VAL A 285 14.39 -6.59 21.93
N ARG A 286 15.38 -6.83 21.06
CA ARG A 286 16.33 -5.79 20.65
C ARG A 286 15.81 -5.15 19.38
N VAL A 287 15.39 -3.90 19.50
CA VAL A 287 14.82 -3.12 18.42
C VAL A 287 15.95 -2.45 17.64
N GLU A 288 16.14 -2.89 16.41
CA GLU A 288 17.03 -2.23 15.44
C GLU A 288 16.34 -1.02 14.77
N PRO A 289 17.13 -0.02 14.36
CA PRO A 289 16.60 1.10 13.61
C PRO A 289 16.15 0.72 12.21
N GLY A 290 15.03 1.29 11.77
CA GLY A 290 14.41 1.01 10.49
C GLY A 290 13.85 -0.40 10.38
N THR A 291 13.41 -1.01 11.50
CA THR A 291 12.90 -2.39 11.50
C THR A 291 11.55 -2.48 12.22
N THR A 292 10.59 -3.13 11.56
CA THR A 292 9.29 -3.50 12.11
C THR A 292 9.31 -4.96 12.54
N TYR A 293 9.06 -5.21 13.82
CA TYR A 293 8.98 -6.53 14.45
C TYR A 293 7.51 -6.92 14.63
N PHE A 294 7.12 -8.06 14.08
CA PHE A 294 5.75 -8.57 14.14
C PHE A 294 5.60 -9.53 15.32
N LEU A 295 4.79 -9.13 16.29
CA LEU A 295 4.49 -9.88 17.50
C LEU A 295 3.33 -10.86 17.26
N ALA A 296 3.46 -12.09 17.77
CA ALA A 296 2.41 -13.09 17.78
C ALA A 296 2.42 -13.88 19.09
N ALA A 297 1.32 -14.59 19.34
CA ALA A 297 1.22 -15.62 20.38
C ALA A 297 1.41 -16.98 19.72
N ARG A 298 2.47 -17.70 20.07
CA ARG A 298 2.69 -19.08 19.64
C ARG A 298 1.92 -20.02 20.54
N LEU A 299 1.07 -20.87 19.98
CA LEU A 299 0.38 -21.93 20.71
C LEU A 299 1.29 -23.15 20.87
N ASN A 300 1.52 -23.57 22.10
CA ASN A 300 2.29 -24.78 22.43
C ASN A 300 1.34 -25.99 22.42
N LYS A 301 1.27 -26.67 21.26
CA LYS A 301 0.32 -27.79 21.03
C LYS A 301 0.42 -28.92 22.06
N ASP A 302 1.63 -29.18 22.54
CA ASP A 302 1.95 -30.17 23.56
C ASP A 302 1.44 -29.76 24.96
N LYS A 303 1.15 -28.49 25.18
CA LYS A 303 0.77 -27.91 26.49
C LYS A 303 -0.59 -27.22 26.49
N VAL A 304 -1.45 -27.48 25.51
CA VAL A 304 -2.76 -26.80 25.37
C VAL A 304 -3.66 -26.99 26.60
N SER A 305 -3.51 -28.10 27.33
CA SER A 305 -4.23 -28.36 28.59
C SER A 305 -3.59 -27.73 29.83
N GLU A 306 -2.35 -27.25 29.75
CA GLU A 306 -1.58 -26.67 30.86
C GLU A 306 -1.93 -25.19 31.06
N TRP A 307 -3.20 -24.93 31.33
CA TRP A 307 -3.70 -23.56 31.49
C TRP A 307 -3.26 -22.91 32.80
N LYS A 308 -3.13 -23.67 33.90
CA LYS A 308 -2.89 -23.11 35.25
C LYS A 308 -1.70 -22.16 35.33
N ASP A 309 -0.61 -22.50 34.64
CA ASP A 309 0.64 -21.72 34.67
C ASP A 309 0.85 -20.90 33.39
N GLY A 310 -0.14 -20.90 32.48
CA GLY A 310 -0.05 -20.23 31.18
C GLY A 310 0.93 -20.89 30.20
N ALA A 311 1.30 -22.16 30.39
CA ALA A 311 2.31 -22.85 29.58
C ALA A 311 1.85 -23.17 28.14
N TYR A 312 0.55 -23.03 27.86
CA TYR A 312 -0.06 -23.30 26.55
C TYR A 312 0.33 -22.31 25.44
N TRP A 313 0.99 -21.19 25.74
CA TRP A 313 1.38 -20.21 24.73
C TRP A 313 2.66 -19.46 25.10
N ASP A 314 3.39 -18.92 24.14
CA ASP A 314 4.50 -18.00 24.39
C ASP A 314 4.49 -16.79 23.43
N PRO A 315 4.89 -15.59 23.89
CA PRO A 315 5.03 -14.42 23.01
C PRO A 315 6.27 -14.59 22.12
N VAL A 316 6.14 -14.32 20.82
CA VAL A 316 7.25 -14.42 19.88
C VAL A 316 7.24 -13.29 18.87
N ILE A 317 8.43 -12.85 18.45
CA ILE A 317 8.58 -12.16 17.17
C ILE A 317 8.64 -13.23 16.08
N TRP A 318 7.69 -13.21 15.16
CA TRP A 318 7.62 -14.22 14.09
C TRP A 318 8.11 -13.71 12.74
N LYS A 319 8.22 -12.39 12.57
CA LYS A 319 8.70 -11.75 11.35
C LYS A 319 9.33 -10.41 11.66
N GLU A 320 10.35 -10.08 10.89
CA GLU A 320 11.04 -8.79 10.92
C GLU A 320 11.09 -8.25 9.50
N VAL A 321 10.84 -6.95 9.34
CA VAL A 321 10.83 -6.27 8.04
C VAL A 321 11.60 -4.98 8.16
N ALA A 322 12.60 -4.79 7.30
CA ALA A 322 13.25 -3.49 7.15
C ALA A 322 12.26 -2.48 6.56
N GLU A 323 11.94 -1.44 7.33
CA GLU A 323 10.99 -0.40 6.98
C GLU A 323 11.52 0.95 7.48
N SER A 324 11.55 1.95 6.60
CA SER A 324 12.01 3.27 6.98
C SER A 324 11.06 3.92 7.98
N CYS A 325 11.59 4.42 9.10
CA CYS A 325 10.88 5.29 10.01
C CYS A 325 10.60 6.64 9.36
N ARG A 326 9.43 6.77 8.71
CA ARG A 326 8.91 8.02 8.19
C ARG A 326 7.55 8.31 8.80
#